data_AF-A0A4Q4DHR8-F1
#
_entry.id   AF-A0A4Q4DHR8-F1
#
_cell.length_a   1.000
_cell.length_b   1.000
_cell.length_c   1.000
_cell.angle_alpha   90.00
_cell.angle_beta   90.00
_cell.angle_gamma   90.00
#
_symmetry.space_group_name_H-M   'P 1'
#
loop_
_entity.id
_entity.type
_entity.pdbx_description
1 polymer ?
#
loop_
_entity_poly.entity_id
_entity_poly.type
_entity_poly.pdbx_seq_one_letter_code
_entity_poly.pdbx_strand_id
1 'polypeptide(L)'
;MTDDARAALEQLRDASQFEWYVIPLLLLVLYAYAAEVERRNWNVLFAGLALWGMDWFNEIWNALVFHFSGRAPVWGARGDTAYQILIGLNIEICFMFAVMGIVAAKFLPPRGTRVLGLPNRPVLIAVNSAAAVGVEMVLNRAGVLTWEWDWWRAGFPFVLFLVGYVPFFLACFVVHDMPRVRTKAVTVGTILGIDALALAVFGTLGWL
;
A
#
# COMPACT_ATOMS: atom_id res chain seq x y z
N MET A 1 14.18 -9.22 18.87
CA MET A 1 13.29 -9.63 17.76
C MET A 1 12.19 -10.52 18.29
N THR A 2 10.92 -10.27 17.94
CA THR A 2 9.77 -11.14 18.29
C THR A 2 9.75 -12.37 17.40
N ASP A 3 8.98 -13.40 17.79
CA ASP A 3 8.91 -14.65 17.02
C ASP A 3 8.22 -14.44 15.67
N ASP A 4 7.18 -13.61 15.61
CA ASP A 4 6.51 -13.25 14.36
C ASP A 4 7.46 -12.50 13.41
N ALA A 5 8.27 -11.58 13.95
CA ALA A 5 9.27 -10.85 13.16
C ALA A 5 10.38 -11.77 12.64
N ARG A 6 10.78 -12.79 13.42
CA ARG A 6 11.73 -13.81 12.97
C ARG A 6 11.16 -14.62 11.81
N ALA A 7 9.92 -15.09 11.93
CA ALA A 7 9.26 -15.88 10.89
C ALA A 7 9.14 -15.11 9.57
N ALA A 8 8.73 -13.84 9.63
CA ALA A 8 8.65 -12.98 8.44
C ALA A 8 10.03 -12.75 7.80
N LEU A 9 11.08 -12.59 8.62
CA LEU A 9 12.45 -12.39 8.13
C LEU A 9 13.02 -13.65 7.46
N GLU A 10 12.71 -14.84 7.95
CA GLU A 10 13.14 -16.12 7.37
C GLU A 10 12.54 -16.37 5.97
N GLN A 11 11.35 -15.83 5.70
CA GLN A 11 10.67 -15.92 4.40
C GLN A 11 11.13 -14.85 3.40
N LEU A 12 11.88 -13.84 3.86
CA LEU A 12 12.17 -12.65 3.08
C LEU A 12 12.97 -12.99 1.82
N ARG A 13 12.40 -12.68 0.65
CA ARG A 13 12.99 -12.85 -0.68
C ARG A 13 13.44 -14.28 -0.98
N ASP A 14 12.77 -15.27 -0.38
CA ASP A 14 12.98 -16.68 -0.72
C ASP A 14 12.20 -17.06 -2.00
N ALA A 15 12.94 -17.24 -3.10
CA ALA A 15 12.35 -17.64 -4.38
C ALA A 15 11.82 -19.09 -4.41
N SER A 16 12.14 -19.92 -3.40
CA SER A 16 11.61 -21.28 -3.30
C SER A 16 10.11 -21.33 -3.01
N GLN A 17 9.55 -20.23 -2.48
CA GLN A 17 8.12 -20.04 -2.19
C GLN A 17 7.30 -19.64 -3.43
N PHE A 18 7.93 -19.48 -4.59
CA PHE A 18 7.27 -18.91 -5.77
C PHE A 18 6.09 -19.76 -6.26
N GLU A 19 4.94 -19.11 -6.39
CA GLU A 19 3.73 -19.72 -6.92
C GLU A 19 3.36 -19.17 -8.31
N TRP A 20 3.00 -20.06 -9.23
CA TRP A 20 2.74 -19.71 -10.64
C TRP A 20 1.56 -18.76 -10.85
N TYR A 21 0.62 -18.66 -9.90
CA TYR A 21 -0.51 -17.75 -10.01
C TYR A 21 -0.10 -16.26 -9.95
N VAL A 22 1.13 -15.94 -9.52
CA VAL A 22 1.66 -14.57 -9.55
C VAL A 22 1.67 -13.99 -10.96
N ILE A 23 1.97 -14.81 -11.98
CA ILE A 23 2.05 -14.35 -13.38
C ILE A 23 0.69 -13.86 -13.90
N PRO A 24 -0.41 -14.64 -13.83
CA PRO A 24 -1.71 -14.13 -14.25
C PRO A 24 -2.20 -12.96 -13.38
N LEU A 25 -1.90 -12.92 -12.07
CA LEU A 25 -2.24 -11.76 -11.24
C LEU A 25 -1.51 -10.49 -11.70
N LEU A 26 -0.21 -10.59 -12.04
CA LEU A 26 0.55 -9.49 -12.62
C LEU A 26 -0.10 -9.00 -13.92
N LEU A 27 -0.54 -9.91 -14.80
CA LEU A 27 -1.25 -9.55 -16.02
C LEU A 27 -2.56 -8.80 -15.74
N LEU A 28 -3.29 -9.14 -14.67
CA LEU A 28 -4.49 -8.42 -14.28
C LEU A 28 -4.17 -6.99 -13.79
N VAL A 29 -3.09 -6.81 -13.02
CA VAL A 29 -2.61 -5.47 -12.63
C VAL A 29 -2.28 -4.66 -13.89
N LEU A 30 -1.47 -5.21 -14.79
CA LEU A 30 -1.09 -4.55 -16.04
C LEU A 30 -2.30 -4.23 -16.92
N TYR A 31 -3.25 -5.15 -17.02
CA TYR A 31 -4.50 -4.94 -17.75
C TYR A 31 -5.32 -3.78 -17.16
N ALA A 32 -5.42 -3.67 -15.83
CA ALA A 32 -6.12 -2.57 -15.18
C ALA A 32 -5.53 -1.20 -15.57
N TYR A 33 -4.20 -1.08 -15.61
CA TYR A 33 -3.52 0.14 -16.07
C TYR A 33 -3.62 0.34 -17.58
N ALA A 34 -3.51 -0.72 -18.38
CA ALA A 34 -3.65 -0.66 -19.83
C ALA A 34 -5.02 -0.14 -20.25
N ALA A 35 -6.08 -0.58 -19.58
CA ALA A 35 -7.44 -0.09 -19.80
C ALA A 35 -7.59 1.42 -19.51
N GLU A 36 -6.89 1.95 -18.50
CA GLU A 36 -6.89 3.39 -18.24
C GLU A 36 -6.10 4.17 -19.30
N VAL A 37 -4.99 3.61 -19.80
CA VAL A 37 -4.23 4.21 -20.91
C VAL A 37 -5.07 4.25 -22.19
N GLU A 38 -5.73 3.14 -22.54
CA GLU A 38 -6.61 3.04 -23.71
C GLU A 38 -7.72 4.12 -23.66
N ARG A 39 -8.34 4.28 -22.50
CA ARG A 39 -9.38 5.30 -22.25
C ARG A 39 -8.83 6.71 -22.08
N ARG A 40 -7.50 6.88 -22.09
CA ARG A 40 -6.80 8.14 -21.76
C ARG A 40 -7.23 8.72 -20.42
N ASN A 41 -7.58 7.85 -19.46
CA ASN A 41 -8.04 8.24 -18.14
C ASN A 41 -6.85 8.46 -17.19
N TRP A 42 -6.10 9.52 -17.46
CA TRP A 42 -4.91 9.87 -16.69
C TRP A 42 -5.21 10.15 -15.21
N ASN A 43 -6.43 10.59 -14.89
CA ASN A 43 -6.81 10.87 -13.51
C ASN A 43 -6.78 9.59 -12.66
N VAL A 44 -7.42 8.51 -13.14
CA VAL A 44 -7.43 7.22 -12.43
C VAL A 44 -6.07 6.55 -12.48
N LEU A 45 -5.38 6.60 -13.62
CA LEU A 45 -4.05 6.00 -13.77
C LEU A 45 -3.07 6.57 -12.72
N PHE A 46 -2.93 7.90 -12.65
CA PHE A 46 -1.99 8.52 -11.71
C PHE A 46 -2.47 8.42 -10.26
N ALA A 47 -3.78 8.38 -10.00
CA ALA A 47 -4.31 8.14 -8.66
C ALA A 47 -3.94 6.73 -8.16
N GLY A 48 -4.06 5.73 -9.03
CA GLY A 48 -3.61 4.36 -8.78
C GLY A 48 -2.13 4.29 -8.39
N LEU A 49 -1.27 4.86 -9.24
CA LEU A 49 0.17 4.91 -8.97
C LEU A 49 0.53 5.71 -7.71
N ALA A 50 -0.20 6.79 -7.40
CA ALA A 50 0.03 7.56 -6.19
C ALA A 50 -0.26 6.72 -4.94
N LEU A 51 -1.36 5.98 -4.92
CA LEU A 51 -1.69 5.10 -3.79
C LEU A 51 -0.63 4.01 -3.62
N TRP A 52 -0.26 3.36 -4.72
CA TRP A 52 0.76 2.31 -4.72
C TRP A 52 2.16 2.82 -4.31
N GLY A 53 2.54 4.03 -4.71
CA GLY A 53 3.78 4.65 -4.23
C GLY A 53 3.76 4.95 -2.74
N MET A 54 2.63 5.45 -2.22
CA MET A 54 2.49 5.65 -0.76
C MET A 54 2.60 4.34 0.03
N ASP A 55 2.11 3.23 -0.53
CA ASP A 55 2.28 1.89 0.03
C ASP A 55 3.77 1.49 0.11
N TRP A 56 4.49 1.56 -1.01
CA TRP A 56 5.94 1.31 -1.03
C TRP A 56 6.72 2.18 -0.04
N PHE A 57 6.42 3.48 0.02
CA PHE A 57 7.04 4.38 0.98
C PHE A 57 6.87 3.89 2.42
N ASN A 58 5.64 3.49 2.77
CA ASN A 58 5.31 2.98 4.10
C ASN A 58 5.98 1.64 4.38
N GLU A 59 6.08 0.74 3.41
CA GLU A 59 6.72 -0.55 3.57
C GLU A 59 8.24 -0.45 3.74
N ILE A 60 8.86 0.51 3.05
CA ILE A 60 10.27 0.86 3.26
C ILE A 60 10.46 1.43 4.67
N TRP A 61 9.61 2.38 5.08
CA TRP A 61 9.65 2.92 6.44
C TRP A 61 9.47 1.83 7.50
N ASN A 62 8.53 0.92 7.28
CA ASN A 62 8.25 -0.21 8.17
C ASN A 62 9.46 -1.15 8.31
N ALA A 63 10.12 -1.48 7.20
CA ALA A 63 11.37 -2.24 7.18
C ALA A 63 12.51 -1.52 7.93
N LEU A 64 12.63 -0.20 7.78
CA LEU A 64 13.61 0.60 8.53
C LEU A 64 13.31 0.61 10.04
N VAL A 65 12.05 0.73 10.44
CA VAL A 65 11.66 0.61 11.86
C VAL A 65 12.06 -0.75 12.40
N PHE A 66 11.86 -1.83 11.63
CA PHE A 66 12.32 -3.16 12.04
C PHE A 66 13.85 -3.22 12.22
N HIS A 67 14.61 -2.74 11.23
CA HIS A 67 16.07 -2.71 11.27
C HIS A 67 16.61 -1.97 12.51
N PHE A 68 16.15 -0.74 12.73
CA PHE A 68 16.67 0.09 13.82
C PHE A 68 16.13 -0.30 15.20
N SER A 69 14.93 -0.85 15.29
CA SER A 69 14.38 -1.31 16.57
C SER A 69 14.96 -2.65 17.03
N GLY A 70 15.35 -3.53 16.09
CA GLY A 70 15.76 -4.91 16.37
C GLY A 70 14.67 -5.75 17.05
N ARG A 71 13.42 -5.24 17.11
CA ARG A 71 12.30 -5.84 17.83
C ARG A 71 11.28 -6.43 16.87
N ALA A 72 10.56 -5.59 16.15
CA ALA A 72 9.50 -6.00 15.25
C ALA A 72 9.22 -4.86 14.26
N PRO A 73 8.77 -5.17 13.04
CA PRO A 73 8.16 -4.15 12.19
C PRO A 73 6.90 -3.58 12.85
N VAL A 74 6.41 -2.46 12.34
CA VAL A 74 5.13 -1.88 12.76
C VAL A 74 3.98 -2.83 12.37
N TRP A 75 4.07 -3.42 11.18
CA TRP A 75 3.30 -4.59 10.78
C TRP A 75 4.20 -5.62 10.08
N GLY A 76 4.00 -6.89 10.38
CA GLY A 76 4.69 -7.98 9.69
C GLY A 76 3.72 -8.80 8.86
N ALA A 77 4.12 -9.24 7.67
CA ALA A 77 3.40 -10.26 6.93
C ALA A 77 4.12 -11.60 7.10
N ARG A 78 3.38 -12.66 7.43
CA ARG A 78 3.92 -14.00 7.61
C ARG A 78 2.94 -15.08 7.18
N GLY A 79 3.44 -16.29 7.00
CA GLY A 79 2.65 -17.45 6.56
C GLY A 79 2.88 -17.74 5.09
N ASP A 80 1.96 -18.46 4.46
CA ASP A 80 2.12 -18.87 3.07
C ASP A 80 1.92 -17.66 2.13
N THR A 81 2.93 -17.35 1.33
CA THR A 81 2.93 -16.30 0.30
C THR A 81 3.77 -16.75 -0.87
N ALA A 82 3.43 -16.31 -2.07
CA ALA A 82 4.22 -16.57 -3.26
C ALA A 82 5.58 -15.85 -3.23
N TYR A 83 5.70 -14.69 -2.59
CA TYR A 83 6.98 -13.98 -2.47
C TYR A 83 6.91 -12.82 -1.46
N GLN A 84 7.73 -12.89 -0.42
CA GLN A 84 7.89 -11.81 0.56
C GLN A 84 8.95 -10.80 0.08
N ILE A 85 8.57 -9.57 -0.24
CA ILE A 85 9.44 -8.54 -0.82
C ILE A 85 10.18 -7.74 0.27
N LEU A 86 9.42 -7.23 1.24
CA LEU A 86 9.87 -6.54 2.45
C LEU A 86 9.18 -7.19 3.66
N ILE A 87 9.64 -6.90 4.88
CA ILE A 87 9.12 -7.55 6.10
C ILE A 87 7.59 -7.44 6.29
N GLY A 88 6.96 -6.39 5.77
CA GLY A 88 5.50 -6.18 5.76
C GLY A 88 4.83 -6.36 4.39
N LEU A 89 5.60 -6.46 3.31
CA LEU A 89 5.10 -6.44 1.93
C LEU A 89 5.36 -7.76 1.22
N ASN A 90 4.30 -8.52 0.97
CA ASN A 90 4.34 -9.63 0.01
C ASN A 90 3.80 -9.21 -1.36
N ILE A 91 4.00 -10.06 -2.36
CA ILE A 91 3.62 -9.77 -3.74
C ILE A 91 2.09 -9.64 -3.91
N GLU A 92 1.31 -10.38 -3.13
CA GLU A 92 -0.15 -10.32 -3.14
C GLU A 92 -0.66 -8.95 -2.66
N ILE A 93 -0.12 -8.46 -1.54
CA ILE A 93 -0.41 -7.13 -0.99
C ILE A 93 0.05 -6.04 -1.96
N CYS A 94 1.25 -6.17 -2.54
CA CYS A 94 1.78 -5.23 -3.52
C CYS A 94 0.85 -5.10 -4.75
N PHE A 95 0.38 -6.22 -5.32
CA PHE A 95 -0.57 -6.22 -6.43
C PHE A 95 -1.94 -5.69 -6.03
N MET A 96 -2.41 -6.03 -4.83
CA MET A 96 -3.66 -5.51 -4.28
C MET A 96 -3.60 -3.98 -4.21
N PHE A 97 -2.55 -3.37 -3.65
CA PHE A 97 -2.42 -1.92 -3.56
C PHE A 97 -2.28 -1.24 -4.92
N ALA A 98 -1.57 -1.86 -5.86
CA ALA A 98 -1.49 -1.39 -7.25
C ALA A 98 -2.88 -1.27 -7.90
N VAL A 99 -3.79 -2.20 -7.62
CA VAL A 99 -5.17 -2.16 -8.16
C VAL A 99 -6.10 -1.31 -7.28
N MET A 100 -5.90 -1.27 -5.97
CA MET A 100 -6.76 -0.57 -5.01
C MET A 100 -6.90 0.91 -5.32
N GLY A 101 -5.80 1.59 -5.69
CA GLY A 101 -5.87 3.00 -6.06
C GLY A 101 -6.68 3.25 -7.32
N ILE A 102 -6.61 2.36 -8.32
CA ILE A 102 -7.48 2.42 -9.51
C ILE A 102 -8.94 2.27 -9.10
N VAL A 103 -9.25 1.26 -8.28
CA VAL A 103 -10.62 0.98 -7.82
C VAL A 103 -11.19 2.16 -7.04
N ALA A 104 -10.45 2.66 -6.04
CA ALA A 104 -10.87 3.80 -5.22
C ALA A 104 -11.10 5.06 -6.06
N ALA A 105 -10.22 5.34 -7.04
CA ALA A 105 -10.38 6.48 -7.93
C ALA A 105 -11.58 6.34 -8.88
N LYS A 106 -11.89 5.13 -9.36
CA LYS A 106 -13.08 4.87 -10.20
C LYS A 106 -14.40 5.07 -9.46
N PHE A 107 -14.42 4.85 -8.15
CA PHE A 107 -15.60 5.11 -7.32
C PHE A 107 -15.78 6.58 -6.95
N LEU A 108 -14.85 7.48 -7.32
CA LEU A 108 -15.01 8.90 -7.04
C LEU A 108 -16.19 9.48 -7.85
N PRO A 109 -17.21 10.05 -7.18
CA PRO A 109 -18.20 10.84 -7.87
C PRO A 109 -17.59 12.19 -8.28
N PRO A 110 -18.30 12.97 -9.12
CA PRO A 110 -17.92 14.35 -9.41
C PRO A 110 -17.62 15.12 -8.12
N ARG A 111 -16.58 15.96 -8.12
CA ARG A 111 -16.06 16.61 -6.90
C ARG A 111 -17.11 17.44 -6.14
N GLY A 112 -18.11 17.98 -6.84
CA GLY A 112 -19.22 18.74 -6.25
C GLY A 112 -20.31 17.89 -5.58
N THR A 113 -20.34 16.58 -5.81
CA THR A 113 -21.34 15.70 -5.21
C THR A 113 -21.16 15.62 -3.70
N ARG A 114 -22.26 15.71 -2.95
CA ARG A 114 -22.26 15.55 -1.49
C ARG A 114 -22.71 14.15 -1.10
N VAL A 115 -22.13 13.61 -0.04
CA VAL A 115 -22.52 12.34 0.59
C VAL A 115 -23.07 12.68 1.97
N LEU A 116 -24.37 12.43 2.18
CA LEU A 116 -25.06 12.78 3.43
C LEU A 116 -24.85 14.25 3.86
N GLY A 117 -24.81 15.17 2.89
CA GLY A 117 -24.61 16.61 3.13
C GLY A 117 -23.14 17.06 3.23
N LEU A 118 -22.18 16.13 3.33
CA LEU A 118 -20.75 16.42 3.43
C LEU A 118 -20.05 16.36 2.06
N PRO A 119 -18.92 17.07 1.87
CA PRO A 119 -18.09 16.92 0.67
C PRO A 119 -17.62 15.47 0.50
N ASN A 120 -17.65 14.93 -0.72
CA ASN A 120 -17.37 13.51 -0.93
C ASN A 120 -15.92 13.10 -0.65
N ARG A 121 -14.91 13.96 -0.85
CA ARG A 121 -13.49 13.54 -0.76
C ARG A 121 -13.10 13.10 0.65
N PRO A 122 -13.31 13.89 1.72
CA PRO A 122 -13.00 13.45 3.07
C PRO A 122 -13.82 12.22 3.49
N VAL A 123 -15.10 12.15 3.08
CA VAL A 123 -15.96 11.00 3.37
C VAL A 123 -15.41 9.72 2.72
N LEU A 124 -15.05 9.78 1.44
CA LEU A 124 -14.52 8.62 0.72
C LEU A 124 -13.11 8.24 1.21
N ILE A 125 -12.26 9.21 1.59
CA ILE A 125 -10.98 8.91 2.24
C ILE A 125 -11.23 8.13 3.53
N ALA A 126 -12.14 8.59 4.38
CA ALA A 126 -12.45 7.93 5.64
C ALA A 126 -13.05 6.53 5.40
N VAL A 127 -14.01 6.39 4.49
CA VAL A 127 -14.66 5.10 4.20
C VAL A 127 -13.67 4.08 3.64
N ASN A 128 -12.86 4.46 2.66
CA ASN A 128 -11.86 3.56 2.10
C ASN A 128 -10.77 3.18 3.13
N SER A 129 -10.33 4.15 3.95
CA SER A 129 -9.37 3.88 5.03
C SER A 129 -9.93 2.92 6.07
N ALA A 130 -11.18 3.10 6.47
CA ALA A 130 -11.85 2.21 7.41
C ALA A 130 -12.04 0.81 6.83
N ALA A 131 -12.39 0.71 5.54
CA ALA A 131 -12.51 -0.58 4.85
C ALA A 131 -11.16 -1.32 4.82
N ALA A 132 -10.06 -0.63 4.52
CA ALA A 132 -8.73 -1.23 4.47
C ALA A 132 -8.25 -1.68 5.86
N VAL A 133 -8.47 -0.87 6.91
CA VAL A 133 -8.25 -1.30 8.30
C VAL A 133 -9.10 -2.52 8.65
N GLY A 134 -10.36 -2.57 8.18
CA GLY A 134 -11.22 -3.74 8.36
C GLY A 134 -10.64 -5.01 7.75
N VAL A 135 -10.08 -4.92 6.54
CA VAL A 135 -9.36 -6.03 5.90
C VAL A 135 -8.13 -6.44 6.71
N GLU A 136 -7.31 -5.48 7.15
CA GLU A 136 -6.15 -5.80 8.00
C GLU A 136 -6.53 -6.47 9.32
N MET A 137 -7.62 -6.05 9.96
CA MET A 137 -8.10 -6.71 11.18
C MET A 137 -8.46 -8.18 10.92
N VAL A 138 -9.00 -8.50 9.74
CA VAL A 138 -9.25 -9.89 9.34
C VAL A 138 -7.94 -10.64 9.12
N LEU A 139 -6.97 -10.04 8.43
CA LEU A 139 -5.64 -10.65 8.22
C LEU A 139 -4.90 -10.87 9.55
N ASN A 140 -5.02 -9.93 10.48
CA ASN A 140 -4.45 -10.02 11.82
C ASN A 140 -5.09 -11.14 12.64
N ARG A 141 -6.42 -11.25 12.58
CA ARG A 141 -7.13 -12.35 13.22
C ARG A 141 -6.81 -13.71 12.59
N ALA A 142 -6.53 -13.74 11.30
CA ALA A 142 -6.07 -14.94 10.59
C ALA A 142 -4.61 -15.30 10.91
N GLY A 143 -3.86 -14.43 11.58
CA GLY A 143 -2.46 -14.67 11.98
C GLY A 143 -1.45 -14.51 10.85
N VAL A 144 -1.85 -13.93 9.71
CA VAL A 144 -0.98 -13.68 8.55
C VAL A 144 -0.45 -12.25 8.48
N LEU A 145 -1.04 -11.35 9.27
CA LEU A 145 -0.56 -9.98 9.48
C LEU A 145 -0.35 -9.75 10.99
N THR A 146 0.82 -9.33 11.44
CA THR A 146 1.16 -9.28 12.86
C THR A 146 1.40 -7.86 13.34
N TRP A 147 1.04 -7.61 14.59
CA TRP A 147 1.05 -6.30 15.23
C TRP A 147 1.65 -6.42 16.63
N GLU A 148 2.86 -5.90 16.81
CA GLU A 148 3.70 -6.17 17.98
C GLU A 148 3.88 -4.96 18.91
N TRP A 149 3.24 -3.84 18.55
CA TRP A 149 3.33 -2.56 19.24
C TRP A 149 1.98 -2.19 19.89
N ASP A 150 2.03 -1.73 21.14
CA ASP A 150 0.83 -1.36 21.90
C ASP A 150 0.02 -0.19 21.29
N TRP A 151 0.66 0.63 20.46
CA TRP A 151 0.05 1.76 19.77
C TRP A 151 -0.36 1.44 18.33
N TRP A 152 -0.08 0.22 17.85
CA TRP A 152 -0.43 -0.27 16.52
C TRP A 152 -1.05 -1.68 16.66
N ARG A 153 -2.33 -1.75 17.04
CA ARG A 153 -3.03 -3.02 17.32
C ARG A 153 -4.53 -2.92 17.10
N ALA A 154 -5.20 -4.08 17.05
CA ALA A 154 -6.66 -4.20 16.87
C ALA A 154 -7.48 -3.38 17.87
N GLY A 155 -7.04 -3.31 19.13
CA GLY A 155 -7.72 -2.54 20.19
C GLY A 155 -7.50 -1.03 20.12
N PHE A 156 -6.57 -0.56 19.28
CA PHE A 156 -6.29 0.85 19.05
C PHE A 156 -6.07 1.13 17.55
N PRO A 157 -7.09 0.89 16.69
CA PRO A 157 -6.95 0.95 15.23
C PRO A 157 -6.88 2.39 14.69
N PHE A 158 -6.94 3.40 15.57
CA PHE A 158 -6.97 4.80 15.17
C PHE A 158 -5.68 5.26 14.49
N VAL A 159 -4.52 4.77 14.95
CA VAL A 159 -3.23 5.07 14.32
C VAL A 159 -3.13 4.40 12.96
N LEU A 160 -3.60 3.15 12.84
CA LEU A 160 -3.68 2.43 11.56
C LEU A 160 -4.55 3.20 10.57
N PHE A 161 -5.70 3.68 11.03
CA PHE A 161 -6.60 4.48 10.20
C PHE A 161 -5.94 5.80 9.75
N LEU A 162 -5.44 6.60 10.69
CA LEU A 162 -4.93 7.95 10.40
C LEU A 162 -3.57 7.97 9.70
N VAL A 163 -2.68 7.04 10.04
CA VAL A 163 -1.29 7.02 9.57
C VAL A 163 -1.09 5.90 8.56
N GLY A 164 -1.72 4.75 8.76
CA GLY A 164 -1.63 3.62 7.83
C GLY A 164 -2.39 3.83 6.52
N TYR A 165 -3.57 4.48 6.54
CA TYR A 165 -4.45 4.51 5.36
C TYR A 165 -4.93 5.86 4.87
N VAL A 166 -5.26 6.81 5.77
CA VAL A 166 -5.70 8.15 5.36
C VAL A 166 -4.70 8.82 4.39
N PRO A 167 -3.38 8.78 4.59
CA PRO A 167 -2.42 9.40 3.67
C PRO A 167 -2.46 8.79 2.27
N PHE A 168 -2.76 7.49 2.16
CA PHE A 168 -2.76 6.75 0.90
C PHE A 168 -3.93 7.20 0.03
N PHE A 169 -5.14 7.19 0.59
CA PHE A 169 -6.33 7.65 -0.11
C PHE A 169 -6.34 9.17 -0.32
N LEU A 170 -5.72 9.94 0.58
CA LEU A 170 -5.51 11.36 0.38
C LEU A 170 -4.61 11.62 -0.83
N ALA A 171 -3.43 10.98 -0.90
CA ALA A 171 -2.52 11.11 -2.04
C ALA A 171 -3.21 10.70 -3.35
N CYS A 172 -3.89 9.56 -3.34
CA CYS A 172 -4.69 9.04 -4.45
C CYS A 172 -5.67 10.10 -4.98
N PHE A 173 -6.51 10.67 -4.10
CA PHE A 173 -7.58 11.58 -4.54
C PHE A 173 -7.06 12.99 -4.83
N VAL A 174 -6.01 13.45 -4.16
CA VAL A 174 -5.34 14.71 -4.48
C VAL A 174 -4.74 14.62 -5.89
N VAL A 175 -3.98 13.56 -6.19
CA VAL A 175 -3.40 13.33 -7.52
C VAL A 175 -4.49 13.18 -8.57
N HIS A 176 -5.57 12.42 -8.28
CA HIS A 176 -6.73 12.28 -9.16
C HIS A 176 -7.28 13.64 -9.59
N ASP A 177 -7.43 14.59 -8.66
CA ASP A 177 -8.07 15.87 -8.89
C ASP A 177 -7.15 16.97 -9.41
N MET A 178 -5.84 16.72 -9.56
CA MET A 178 -4.93 17.70 -10.15
C MET A 178 -5.34 18.07 -11.58
N PRO A 179 -5.29 19.34 -11.99
CA PRO A 179 -5.84 19.75 -13.29
C PRO A 179 -4.97 19.32 -14.50
N ARG A 180 -3.65 19.17 -14.31
CA ARG A 180 -2.71 18.93 -15.41
C ARG A 180 -2.03 17.58 -15.27
N VAL A 181 -1.98 16.82 -16.37
CA VAL A 181 -1.24 15.55 -16.45
C VAL A 181 0.23 15.72 -16.06
N ARG A 182 0.87 16.82 -16.48
CA ARG A 182 2.25 17.13 -16.08
C ARG A 182 2.42 17.20 -14.56
N THR A 183 1.48 17.83 -13.85
CA THR A 183 1.56 17.93 -12.39
C THR A 183 1.38 16.56 -11.75
N LYS A 184 0.44 15.74 -12.24
CA LYS A 184 0.27 14.35 -11.77
C LYS A 184 1.54 13.53 -11.97
N ALA A 185 2.13 13.59 -13.16
CA ALA A 185 3.33 12.85 -13.51
C ALA A 185 4.53 13.27 -12.65
N VAL A 186 4.71 14.56 -12.40
CA VAL A 186 5.76 15.04 -11.49
C VAL A 186 5.50 14.56 -10.07
N THR A 187 4.28 14.69 -9.55
CA THR A 187 3.97 14.25 -8.18
C THR A 187 4.20 12.75 -7.99
N VAL A 188 3.63 11.92 -8.86
CA VAL A 188 3.79 10.45 -8.80
C VAL A 188 5.23 10.05 -9.06
N GLY A 189 5.90 10.68 -10.03
CA GLY A 189 7.30 10.44 -10.32
C GLY A 189 8.22 10.80 -9.15
N THR A 190 7.91 11.85 -8.39
CA THR A 190 8.64 12.19 -7.17
C THR A 190 8.44 11.14 -6.08
N ILE A 191 7.21 10.67 -5.85
CA ILE A 191 6.92 9.62 -4.84
C ILE A 191 7.72 8.35 -5.19
N LEU A 192 7.49 7.80 -6.39
CA LEU A 192 8.17 6.58 -6.83
C LEU A 192 9.68 6.75 -6.98
N GLY A 193 10.15 7.97 -7.30
CA GLY A 193 11.58 8.29 -7.35
C GLY A 193 12.23 8.26 -5.98
N ILE A 194 11.53 8.74 -4.93
CA ILE A 194 11.97 8.61 -3.54
C ILE A 194 12.01 7.14 -3.14
N ASP A 195 10.98 6.37 -3.46
CA ASP A 195 10.92 4.93 -3.13
C ASP A 195 12.05 4.17 -3.81
N ALA A 196 12.29 4.38 -5.11
CA ALA A 196 13.36 3.73 -5.85
C ALA A 196 14.75 4.09 -5.28
N LEU A 197 14.98 5.36 -4.92
CA LEU A 197 16.23 5.79 -4.29
C LEU A 197 16.39 5.15 -2.90
N ALA A 198 15.33 5.10 -2.10
CA ALA A 198 15.34 4.52 -0.77
C ALA A 198 15.60 3.00 -0.83
N LEU A 199 14.96 2.27 -1.74
CA LEU A 199 15.22 0.85 -1.99
C LEU A 199 16.67 0.60 -2.39
N ALA A 200 17.24 1.42 -3.29
CA ALA A 200 18.63 1.28 -3.71
C ALA A 200 19.60 1.54 -2.56
N VAL A 201 19.44 2.67 -1.85
CA VAL A 201 20.34 3.06 -0.75
C VAL A 201 20.21 2.09 0.42
N PHE A 202 19.01 1.92 0.97
CA PHE A 202 18.83 1.09 2.16
C PHE A 202 18.99 -0.42 1.86
N GLY A 203 18.66 -0.86 0.65
CA GLY A 203 18.93 -2.22 0.19
C GLY A 203 20.42 -2.52 0.11
N THR A 204 21.23 -1.61 -0.46
CA THR A 204 22.71 -1.79 -0.52
C THR A 204 23.36 -1.75 0.86
N LEU A 205 22.76 -1.03 1.81
CA LEU A 205 23.21 -0.99 3.21
C LEU A 205 22.77 -2.23 4.01
N GLY A 206 21.92 -3.10 3.45
CA GLY A 206 21.37 -4.28 4.13
C GLY A 206 20.34 -3.94 5.21
N TRP A 207 19.64 -2.82 5.07
CA TRP A 207 18.64 -2.35 6.05
C TRP A 207 17.21 -2.79 5.72
N LEU A 208 16.99 -3.39 4.55
CA LEU A 208 15.68 -3.80 4.03
C LEU A 208 15.55 -5.29 3.85
#